data_AF-A0A8T1LRU1-F1
#
_entry.id   AF-A0A8T1LRU1-F1
#
_cell.length_a   1.000
_cell.length_b   1.000
_cell.length_c   1.000
_cell.angle_alpha   90.00
_cell.angle_beta   90.00
_cell.angle_gamma   90.00
#
_symmetry.space_group_name_H-M   'P 1'
#
loop_
_entity.id
_entity.type
_entity.pdbx_description
1 polymer ?
#
loop_
_entity_poly.entity_id
_entity_poly.type
_entity_poly.pdbx_seq_one_letter_code
_entity_poly.pdbx_strand_id
1 'polypeptide(L)'
;MGRLVLVACCIFATTAVIPTTEALACNAGTYFDGVKCSYCPGGTFGAVPGLTSPSCSGLCTAGFFCPKGSTSSREKPCGTSIFYCPPGTAERHRVDAGYYAITFPTDQTNLPLSDSSQGGAGQQIRCEKGFYCVFGIRRACPAGVFGESTRVTSPECSAPCPKGSYCPEATVVPLPCPPGTYGGKLGLTNAQCSGLCPVGYYCKIGTITPKPCPPGTYGATQGLISSACSSTCSTVNGVLSCLPSPCPAGYYCPLATTVPRECGAVGRFCPKGSSAPTIATAGYYTTWKAYTGSSVTGEQLALQYVEGTYGATDGLSTAACTGPCPAGFYCPIGTADYSQHPCTLRTSFCRQGSSVPTAVDIGYFTMATQAGLRTDDTICPPGSFCVSGVQYLCPEGTYGATSGLTSNTCSGKCQDGYICPRGSISAKQSPCPAGSYSRNGKFCAPCSPGYWCDVASPDPQQHACGADNAYCPLGSSSAQPVLDGYFAVGQRLNTHTSQALCILRNAPHLPQCPTRTTGVNGNL
;
A
#
# COMPACT_ATOMS: atom_id res chain seq x y z
N MET A 1 -12.03 -107.64 -35.97
CA MET A 1 -11.42 -108.53 -34.95
C MET A 1 -11.78 -107.95 -33.59
N GLY A 2 -12.55 -108.53 -32.68
CA GLY A 2 -13.44 -109.70 -32.56
C GLY A 2 -14.45 -109.33 -31.44
N ARG A 3 -15.54 -110.02 -31.10
CA ARG A 3 -16.15 -111.35 -31.35
C ARG A 3 -17.65 -111.17 -30.97
N LEU A 4 -18.60 -111.61 -31.80
CA LEU A 4 -19.49 -112.79 -31.60
C LEU A 4 -20.42 -112.72 -30.34
N VAL A 5 -21.72 -113.05 -30.31
CA VAL A 5 -22.69 -113.61 -31.28
C VAL A 5 -24.09 -113.73 -30.61
N LEU A 6 -25.17 -113.53 -31.41
CA LEU A 6 -26.59 -114.01 -31.38
C LEU A 6 -27.43 -113.90 -30.07
N VAL A 7 -28.76 -113.69 -30.09
CA VAL A 7 -29.84 -114.43 -30.80
C VAL A 7 -31.10 -113.53 -31.01
N ALA A 8 -31.79 -113.77 -32.12
CA ALA A 8 -33.06 -113.20 -32.61
C ALA A 8 -34.29 -113.60 -31.73
N CYS A 9 -35.57 -113.27 -31.91
CA CYS A 9 -36.40 -112.71 -32.98
C CYS A 9 -37.80 -112.40 -32.37
N CYS A 10 -38.46 -111.33 -32.84
CA CYS A 10 -39.91 -111.02 -33.02
C CYS A 10 -41.04 -111.61 -32.11
N ILE A 11 -42.02 -110.76 -31.74
CA ILE A 11 -43.45 -110.75 -32.22
C ILE A 11 -44.41 -109.97 -31.27
N PHE A 12 -45.07 -108.94 -31.85
CA PHE A 12 -46.43 -108.38 -31.64
C PHE A 12 -46.91 -107.75 -30.30
N ALA A 13 -47.10 -106.42 -30.40
CA ALA A 13 -48.32 -105.64 -30.18
C ALA A 13 -49.17 -105.82 -28.91
N THR A 14 -49.19 -104.77 -28.09
CA THR A 14 -50.38 -104.35 -27.34
C THR A 14 -50.61 -102.84 -27.49
N THR A 15 -51.86 -102.51 -27.78
CA THR A 15 -52.43 -101.17 -27.90
C THR A 15 -52.45 -100.46 -26.55
N ALA A 16 -51.83 -99.27 -26.47
CA ALA A 16 -52.08 -98.30 -25.41
C ALA A 16 -52.59 -97.00 -26.05
N VAL A 17 -53.86 -96.71 -25.77
CA VAL A 17 -54.47 -95.39 -25.98
C VAL A 17 -53.78 -94.42 -25.00
N ILE A 18 -53.12 -93.38 -25.52
CA ILE A 18 -52.61 -92.26 -24.72
C ILE A 18 -53.54 -91.06 -24.94
N PRO A 19 -53.97 -90.35 -23.89
CA PRO A 19 -55.01 -89.32 -23.98
C PRO A 19 -54.45 -88.00 -24.55
N THR A 20 -55.26 -87.33 -25.36
CA THR A 20 -55.01 -85.98 -25.89
C THR A 20 -55.20 -84.92 -24.79
N THR A 21 -54.15 -84.62 -24.02
CA THR A 21 -54.06 -83.38 -23.21
C THR A 21 -52.65 -82.76 -23.17
N GLU A 22 -51.72 -83.20 -24.00
CA GLU A 22 -50.49 -82.43 -24.25
C GLU A 22 -50.79 -81.44 -25.37
N ALA A 23 -51.44 -80.32 -25.03
CA ALA A 23 -51.24 -79.12 -25.83
C ALA A 23 -49.73 -78.89 -25.84
N LEU A 24 -49.09 -79.06 -27.00
CA LEU A 24 -47.65 -78.98 -27.21
C LEU A 24 -47.15 -77.64 -26.65
N ALA A 25 -46.73 -77.63 -25.38
CA ALA A 25 -46.33 -76.42 -24.70
C ALA A 25 -45.02 -75.96 -25.33
N CYS A 26 -44.94 -74.67 -25.67
CA CYS A 26 -43.72 -74.11 -26.23
C CYS A 26 -42.53 -74.36 -25.29
N ASN A 27 -41.42 -74.87 -25.83
CA ASN A 27 -40.21 -75.18 -25.07
C ASN A 27 -39.63 -73.92 -24.41
N ALA A 28 -38.75 -74.11 -23.42
CA ALA A 28 -37.96 -73.01 -22.85
C ALA A 28 -37.27 -72.19 -23.96
N GLY A 29 -37.19 -70.87 -23.75
CA GLY A 29 -36.72 -69.92 -24.77
C GLY A 29 -37.76 -69.58 -25.85
N THR A 30 -38.97 -70.13 -25.79
CA THR A 30 -40.08 -69.78 -26.70
C THR A 30 -41.35 -69.45 -25.92
N TYR A 31 -42.24 -68.65 -26.52
CA TYR A 31 -43.56 -68.31 -26.00
C TYR A 31 -44.62 -68.53 -27.08
N PHE A 32 -45.86 -68.79 -26.66
CA PHE A 32 -47.01 -68.90 -27.56
C PHE A 32 -47.56 -67.51 -27.88
N ASP A 33 -47.54 -67.10 -29.15
CA ASP A 33 -47.99 -65.78 -29.61
C ASP A 33 -49.49 -65.72 -29.97
N GLY A 34 -50.23 -66.80 -29.70
CA GLY A 34 -51.64 -66.97 -30.10
C GLY A 34 -51.82 -67.78 -31.39
N VAL A 35 -50.76 -67.98 -32.17
CA VAL A 35 -50.78 -68.76 -33.44
C VAL A 35 -49.73 -69.86 -33.45
N LYS A 36 -48.52 -69.60 -32.91
CA LYS A 36 -47.40 -70.55 -32.90
C LYS A 36 -46.47 -70.33 -31.72
N CYS A 37 -45.54 -71.26 -31.52
CA CYS A 37 -44.38 -71.04 -30.66
C CYS A 37 -43.37 -70.14 -31.38
N SER A 38 -43.18 -68.95 -30.82
CA SER A 38 -42.21 -67.95 -31.28
C SER A 38 -41.09 -67.83 -30.25
N TYR A 39 -39.85 -67.64 -30.71
CA TYR A 39 -38.74 -67.42 -29.78
C TYR A 39 -38.94 -66.16 -28.94
N CYS A 40 -38.53 -66.22 -27.67
CA CYS A 40 -38.40 -65.05 -26.82
C CYS A 40 -37.62 -63.95 -27.56
N PRO A 41 -38.17 -62.72 -27.67
CA PRO A 41 -37.47 -61.60 -28.27
C PRO A 41 -36.09 -61.39 -27.66
N GLY A 42 -35.16 -60.84 -28.44
CA GLY A 42 -33.85 -60.48 -27.90
C GLY A 42 -33.99 -59.51 -26.72
N GLY A 43 -33.19 -59.72 -25.67
CA GLY A 43 -33.27 -58.97 -24.42
C GLY A 43 -34.14 -59.61 -23.35
N THR A 44 -34.95 -60.63 -23.67
CA THR A 44 -35.70 -61.44 -22.71
C THR A 44 -35.23 -62.90 -22.71
N PHE A 45 -35.57 -63.64 -21.66
CA PHE A 45 -35.25 -65.07 -21.53
C PHE A 45 -36.48 -65.87 -21.13
N GLY A 46 -36.56 -67.13 -21.55
CA GLY A 46 -37.63 -68.07 -21.15
C GLY A 46 -37.06 -69.25 -20.36
N ALA A 47 -37.01 -69.13 -19.04
CA ALA A 47 -36.42 -70.16 -18.16
C ALA A 47 -37.31 -71.39 -17.98
N VAL A 48 -38.61 -71.26 -18.25
CA VAL A 48 -39.59 -72.33 -18.13
C VAL A 48 -40.37 -72.49 -19.45
N PRO A 49 -40.84 -73.70 -19.79
CA PRO A 49 -41.74 -73.92 -20.92
C PRO A 49 -43.15 -73.36 -20.64
N GLY A 50 -43.96 -73.24 -21.69
CA GLY A 50 -45.38 -72.86 -21.58
C GLY A 50 -45.63 -71.34 -21.41
N LEU A 51 -44.65 -70.51 -21.72
CA LEU A 51 -44.80 -69.05 -21.69
C LEU A 51 -45.77 -68.58 -22.79
N THR A 52 -46.57 -67.55 -22.52
CA THR A 52 -47.59 -67.02 -23.45
C THR A 52 -47.41 -65.53 -23.75
N SER A 53 -46.32 -64.93 -23.26
CA SER A 53 -46.02 -63.50 -23.40
C SER A 53 -44.66 -63.27 -24.06
N PRO A 54 -44.53 -62.25 -24.94
CA PRO A 54 -43.24 -61.83 -25.49
C PRO A 54 -42.25 -61.30 -24.43
N SER A 55 -42.72 -60.99 -23.21
CA SER A 55 -41.84 -60.69 -22.07
C SER A 55 -41.12 -61.92 -21.52
N CYS A 56 -41.56 -63.12 -21.93
CA CYS A 56 -41.09 -64.41 -21.44
C CYS A 56 -41.00 -64.46 -19.91
N SER A 57 -39.91 -64.99 -19.34
CA SER A 57 -39.69 -65.04 -17.89
C SER A 57 -39.13 -63.73 -17.32
N GLY A 58 -38.73 -62.77 -18.16
CA GLY A 58 -38.21 -61.47 -17.75
C GLY A 58 -37.09 -60.94 -18.64
N LEU A 59 -36.55 -59.79 -18.24
CA LEU A 59 -35.42 -59.14 -18.92
C LEU A 59 -34.10 -59.83 -18.60
N CYS A 60 -33.16 -59.74 -19.53
CA CYS A 60 -31.77 -60.14 -19.30
C CYS A 60 -31.16 -59.34 -18.14
N THR A 61 -30.33 -59.99 -17.32
CA THR A 61 -29.65 -59.36 -16.17
C THR A 61 -28.53 -58.45 -16.68
N ALA A 62 -28.31 -57.31 -16.02
CA ALA A 62 -27.19 -56.43 -16.35
C ALA A 62 -25.85 -57.19 -16.30
N GLY A 63 -24.94 -56.84 -17.22
CA GLY A 63 -23.69 -57.57 -17.40
C GLY A 63 -23.83 -58.83 -18.26
N PHE A 64 -25.04 -59.17 -18.70
CA PHE A 64 -25.32 -60.25 -19.65
C PHE A 64 -26.22 -59.75 -20.79
N PHE A 65 -26.15 -60.42 -21.94
CA PHE A 65 -27.03 -60.16 -23.07
C PHE A 65 -27.73 -61.45 -23.49
N CYS A 66 -28.97 -61.32 -23.97
CA CYS A 66 -29.85 -62.44 -24.26
C CYS A 66 -30.27 -62.39 -25.75
N PRO A 67 -29.58 -63.12 -26.64
CA PRO A 67 -30.03 -63.30 -28.02
C PRO A 67 -31.45 -63.89 -28.08
N LYS A 68 -32.11 -63.75 -29.24
CA LYS A 68 -33.45 -64.32 -29.46
C LYS A 68 -33.46 -65.82 -29.11
N GLY A 69 -34.40 -66.23 -28.26
CA GLY A 69 -34.54 -67.62 -27.80
C GLY A 69 -33.75 -68.01 -26.54
N SER A 70 -33.17 -67.04 -25.83
CA SER A 70 -32.41 -67.30 -24.59
C SER A 70 -33.25 -68.00 -23.51
N THR A 71 -32.62 -68.87 -22.74
CA THR A 71 -33.26 -69.64 -21.65
C THR A 71 -32.83 -69.18 -20.27
N SER A 72 -31.73 -68.43 -20.18
CA SER A 72 -31.21 -67.88 -18.93
C SER A 72 -31.16 -66.36 -18.94
N SER A 73 -31.43 -65.72 -17.80
CA SER A 73 -31.22 -64.27 -17.61
C SER A 73 -29.75 -63.86 -17.67
N ARG A 74 -28.84 -64.85 -17.67
CA ARG A 74 -27.38 -64.71 -17.76
C ARG A 74 -26.81 -65.50 -18.95
N GLU A 75 -27.59 -65.64 -20.03
CA GLU A 75 -27.28 -66.49 -21.19
C GLU A 75 -25.87 -66.28 -21.75
N LYS A 76 -25.49 -65.02 -22.04
CA LYS A 76 -24.16 -64.67 -22.52
C LYS A 76 -23.58 -63.52 -21.70
N PRO A 77 -22.36 -63.65 -21.15
CA PRO A 77 -21.71 -62.55 -20.44
C PRO A 77 -21.37 -61.42 -21.41
N CYS A 78 -21.45 -60.17 -20.94
CA CYS A 78 -21.17 -59.00 -21.76
C CYS A 78 -19.71 -58.96 -22.24
N GLY A 79 -18.76 -59.46 -21.45
CA GLY A 79 -17.35 -59.58 -21.84
C GLY A 79 -16.44 -58.55 -21.18
N THR A 80 -15.46 -58.03 -21.93
CA THR A 80 -14.34 -57.22 -21.44
C THR A 80 -14.69 -55.74 -21.23
N SER A 81 -13.74 -54.94 -20.74
CA SER A 81 -13.91 -53.50 -20.43
C SER A 81 -14.41 -52.63 -21.58
N ILE A 82 -14.30 -53.07 -22.84
CA ILE A 82 -14.75 -52.34 -24.03
C ILE A 82 -16.24 -52.53 -24.36
N PHE A 83 -16.94 -53.42 -23.65
CA PHE A 83 -18.37 -53.65 -23.81
C PHE A 83 -19.13 -53.41 -22.51
N TYR A 84 -20.41 -53.05 -22.60
CA TYR A 84 -21.35 -53.01 -21.47
C TYR A 84 -22.75 -53.47 -21.91
N CYS A 85 -23.51 -54.05 -20.99
CA CYS A 85 -24.82 -54.65 -21.26
C CYS A 85 -25.81 -54.24 -20.16
N PRO A 86 -26.58 -53.16 -20.40
CA PRO A 86 -27.71 -52.80 -19.55
C PRO A 86 -28.74 -53.93 -19.43
N PRO A 87 -29.62 -53.91 -18.41
CA PRO A 87 -30.74 -54.85 -18.31
C PRO A 87 -31.57 -54.88 -19.59
N GLY A 88 -31.96 -56.07 -20.03
CA GLY A 88 -32.85 -56.24 -21.19
C GLY A 88 -32.20 -56.10 -22.56
N THR A 89 -30.87 -56.21 -22.66
CA THR A 89 -30.17 -56.07 -23.96
C THR A 89 -30.04 -57.39 -24.71
N ALA A 90 -30.32 -57.34 -26.02
CA ALA A 90 -30.23 -58.48 -26.92
C ALA A 90 -28.80 -58.76 -27.40
N GLU A 91 -27.97 -57.73 -27.41
CA GLU A 91 -26.60 -57.71 -27.92
C GLU A 91 -25.71 -56.84 -27.02
N ARG A 92 -24.40 -56.92 -27.24
CA ARG A 92 -23.41 -56.16 -26.46
C ARG A 92 -23.29 -54.74 -27.01
N HIS A 93 -23.25 -53.74 -26.12
CA HIS A 93 -22.95 -52.36 -26.50
C HIS A 93 -21.47 -52.05 -26.31
N ARG A 94 -20.85 -51.34 -27.27
CA ARG A 94 -19.49 -50.82 -27.09
C ARG A 94 -19.51 -49.62 -26.16
N VAL A 95 -18.52 -49.53 -25.27
CA VAL A 95 -18.32 -48.34 -24.44
C VAL A 95 -17.92 -47.16 -25.33
N ASP A 96 -18.55 -46.01 -25.11
CA ASP A 96 -18.29 -44.79 -25.89
C ASP A 96 -16.89 -44.23 -25.60
N ALA A 97 -16.32 -43.49 -26.56
CA ALA A 97 -15.07 -42.77 -26.34
C ALA A 97 -15.20 -41.78 -25.17
N GLY A 98 -14.27 -41.83 -24.22
CA GLY A 98 -14.29 -41.01 -23.01
C GLY A 98 -15.27 -41.52 -21.94
N TYR A 99 -15.63 -42.80 -22.00
CA TYR A 99 -16.37 -43.52 -20.96
C TYR A 99 -15.59 -44.75 -20.49
N TYR A 100 -15.91 -45.23 -19.29
CA TYR A 100 -15.40 -46.48 -18.74
C TYR A 100 -16.53 -47.37 -18.26
N ALA A 101 -16.31 -48.69 -18.32
CA ALA A 101 -17.28 -49.69 -17.89
C ALA A 101 -17.21 -49.94 -16.39
N ILE A 102 -18.38 -50.15 -15.77
CA ILE A 102 -18.54 -50.61 -14.39
C ILE A 102 -19.44 -51.85 -14.33
N THR A 103 -19.28 -52.63 -13.27
CA THR A 103 -20.19 -53.72 -12.95
C THR A 103 -21.50 -53.16 -12.37
N PHE A 104 -22.64 -53.72 -12.79
CA PHE A 104 -24.00 -53.35 -12.34
C PHE A 104 -24.53 -54.50 -11.43
N PRO A 105 -25.44 -54.27 -10.46
CA PRO A 105 -25.29 -54.73 -9.09
C PRO A 105 -25.42 -56.26 -8.94
N THR A 106 -24.29 -56.92 -8.75
CA THR A 106 -24.20 -58.07 -7.83
C THR A 106 -23.46 -57.72 -6.53
N ASP A 107 -22.82 -56.54 -6.42
CA ASP A 107 -21.90 -56.28 -5.28
C ASP A 107 -21.76 -54.81 -4.84
N GLN A 108 -22.80 -53.97 -4.94
CA GLN A 108 -22.97 -52.58 -4.39
C GLN A 108 -21.80 -51.56 -4.41
N THR A 109 -20.66 -51.86 -5.01
CA THR A 109 -19.41 -51.11 -4.80
C THR A 109 -19.09 -50.16 -5.97
N ASN A 110 -19.89 -50.16 -7.05
CA ASN A 110 -19.67 -49.31 -8.25
C ASN A 110 -18.20 -49.27 -8.69
N LEU A 111 -17.50 -50.41 -8.60
CA LEU A 111 -16.06 -50.45 -8.82
C LEU A 111 -15.76 -50.32 -10.32
N PRO A 112 -14.83 -49.43 -10.71
CA PRO A 112 -14.26 -49.42 -12.06
C PRO A 112 -13.66 -50.79 -12.38
N LEU A 113 -13.96 -51.32 -13.58
CA LEU A 113 -13.28 -52.52 -14.06
C LEU A 113 -11.80 -52.19 -14.28
N SER A 114 -10.93 -52.76 -13.43
CA SER A 114 -9.48 -52.57 -13.45
C SER A 114 -8.75 -53.55 -14.37
N ASP A 115 -9.41 -54.63 -14.80
CA ASP A 115 -8.89 -55.66 -15.69
C ASP A 115 -10.00 -56.29 -16.57
N SER A 116 -9.59 -56.97 -17.65
CA SER A 116 -10.44 -57.66 -18.63
C SER A 116 -11.08 -58.96 -18.11
N SER A 117 -11.03 -59.23 -16.81
CA SER A 117 -11.43 -60.50 -16.22
C SER A 117 -12.93 -60.58 -15.92
N GLN A 118 -13.67 -61.10 -16.91
CA GLN A 118 -14.91 -61.91 -16.85
C GLN A 118 -16.13 -61.43 -16.02
N GLY A 119 -16.11 -60.25 -15.42
CA GLY A 119 -17.28 -59.63 -14.79
C GLY A 119 -18.10 -58.81 -15.78
N GLY A 120 -19.37 -59.18 -15.99
CA GLY A 120 -20.27 -58.48 -16.90
C GLY A 120 -20.41 -56.99 -16.58
N ALA A 121 -19.77 -56.14 -17.39
CA ALA A 121 -20.00 -54.70 -17.37
C ALA A 121 -21.47 -54.41 -17.67
N GLY A 122 -22.19 -53.80 -16.73
CA GLY A 122 -23.62 -53.53 -16.89
C GLY A 122 -23.94 -52.08 -17.25
N GLN A 123 -22.99 -51.17 -17.06
CA GLN A 123 -23.16 -49.74 -17.36
C GLN A 123 -21.83 -49.10 -17.76
N GLN A 124 -21.90 -48.02 -18.53
CA GLN A 124 -20.79 -47.10 -18.77
C GLN A 124 -20.95 -45.78 -17.99
N ILE A 125 -19.85 -45.23 -17.50
CA ILE A 125 -19.79 -43.93 -16.80
C ILE A 125 -18.88 -42.97 -17.57
N ARG A 126 -19.28 -41.70 -17.62
CA ARG A 126 -18.51 -40.62 -18.26
C ARG A 126 -17.20 -40.43 -17.51
N CYS A 127 -16.08 -40.37 -18.23
CA CYS A 127 -14.78 -40.06 -17.64
C CYS A 127 -14.80 -38.66 -17.00
N GLU A 128 -14.54 -38.60 -15.70
CA GLU A 128 -14.49 -37.38 -14.92
C GLU A 128 -13.14 -36.63 -15.07
N LYS A 129 -13.09 -35.39 -14.61
CA LYS A 129 -11.88 -34.56 -14.61
C LYS A 129 -10.78 -35.24 -13.80
N GLY A 130 -9.52 -35.08 -14.21
CA GLY A 130 -8.36 -35.74 -13.60
C GLY A 130 -8.14 -37.18 -14.09
N PHE A 131 -9.02 -37.71 -14.95
CA PHE A 131 -8.92 -39.05 -15.49
C PHE A 131 -9.07 -39.03 -17.01
N TYR A 132 -8.46 -40.02 -17.67
CA TYR A 132 -8.68 -40.35 -19.07
C TYR A 132 -9.19 -41.78 -19.18
N CYS A 133 -10.06 -42.02 -20.16
CA CYS A 133 -10.73 -43.29 -20.34
C CYS A 133 -10.49 -43.80 -21.75
N VAL A 134 -9.74 -44.90 -21.85
CA VAL A 134 -9.36 -45.56 -23.11
C VAL A 134 -9.63 -47.05 -22.97
N PHE A 135 -10.16 -47.67 -24.03
CA PHE A 135 -10.60 -49.07 -24.02
C PHE A 135 -11.56 -49.42 -22.87
N GLY A 136 -12.42 -48.45 -22.51
CA GLY A 136 -13.40 -48.59 -21.43
C GLY A 136 -12.81 -48.74 -20.02
N ILE A 137 -11.52 -48.41 -19.85
CA ILE A 137 -10.81 -48.42 -18.57
C ILE A 137 -10.52 -46.98 -18.15
N ARG A 138 -10.82 -46.65 -16.90
CA ARG A 138 -10.53 -45.37 -16.28
C ARG A 138 -9.10 -45.33 -15.74
N ARG A 139 -8.33 -44.32 -16.12
CA ARG A 139 -6.94 -44.12 -15.70
C ARG A 139 -6.74 -42.70 -15.19
N ALA A 140 -5.99 -42.55 -14.10
CA ALA A 140 -5.61 -41.23 -13.62
C ALA A 140 -4.72 -40.54 -14.66
N CYS A 141 -4.91 -39.23 -14.85
CA CYS A 141 -3.94 -38.42 -15.58
C CYS A 141 -2.56 -38.57 -14.92
N PRO A 142 -1.51 -38.92 -15.69
CA PRO A 142 -0.18 -39.13 -15.13
C PRO A 142 0.36 -37.84 -14.51
N ALA A 143 1.30 -37.96 -13.57
CA ALA A 143 1.94 -36.80 -12.99
C ALA A 143 2.65 -35.97 -14.09
N GLY A 144 2.58 -34.64 -13.97
CA GLY A 144 3.14 -33.69 -14.93
C GLY A 144 2.16 -33.22 -16.00
N VAL A 145 0.92 -33.75 -16.04
CA VAL A 145 -0.19 -33.18 -16.82
C VAL A 145 -1.37 -32.88 -15.90
N PHE A 146 -2.29 -32.02 -16.35
CA PHE A 146 -3.57 -31.79 -15.67
C PHE A 146 -4.74 -32.15 -16.58
N GLY A 147 -5.86 -32.56 -15.99
CA GLY A 147 -7.07 -32.97 -16.70
C GLY A 147 -8.28 -32.15 -16.27
N GLU A 148 -8.50 -30.99 -16.88
CA GLU A 148 -9.64 -30.12 -16.58
C GLU A 148 -10.91 -30.50 -17.37
N SER A 149 -10.75 -31.31 -18.43
CA SER A 149 -11.84 -31.73 -19.31
C SER A 149 -12.43 -33.07 -18.88
N THR A 150 -13.72 -33.28 -19.14
CA THR A 150 -14.36 -34.61 -19.06
C THR A 150 -14.24 -35.35 -20.39
N ARG A 151 -14.42 -36.68 -20.38
CA ARG A 151 -14.34 -37.55 -21.59
C ARG A 151 -12.98 -37.53 -22.30
N VAL A 152 -11.91 -37.25 -21.57
CA VAL A 152 -10.55 -37.34 -22.09
C VAL A 152 -10.24 -38.80 -22.41
N THR A 153 -9.58 -39.06 -23.54
CA THR A 153 -9.26 -40.41 -24.03
C THR A 153 -7.78 -40.72 -24.14
N SER A 154 -6.91 -39.75 -23.83
CA SER A 154 -5.46 -39.91 -23.99
C SER A 154 -4.69 -39.50 -22.73
N PRO A 155 -3.49 -40.08 -22.51
CA PRO A 155 -2.69 -39.84 -21.31
C PRO A 155 -2.09 -38.43 -21.25
N GLU A 156 -2.11 -37.66 -22.34
CA GLU A 156 -1.72 -36.25 -22.37
C GLU A 156 -2.73 -35.35 -21.63
N CYS A 157 -3.91 -35.88 -21.33
CA CYS A 157 -5.00 -35.19 -20.68
C CYS A 157 -5.36 -33.86 -21.34
N SER A 158 -5.45 -32.77 -20.57
CA SER A 158 -5.74 -31.45 -21.13
C SER A 158 -4.47 -30.78 -21.65
N ALA A 159 -3.41 -30.75 -20.83
CA ALA A 159 -2.11 -30.18 -21.19
C ALA A 159 -1.01 -30.54 -20.17
N PRO A 160 0.28 -30.37 -20.53
CA PRO A 160 1.39 -30.37 -19.58
C PRO A 160 1.20 -29.34 -18.47
N CYS A 161 1.69 -29.67 -17.28
CA CYS A 161 1.64 -28.77 -16.13
C CYS A 161 2.37 -27.46 -16.45
N PRO A 162 1.73 -26.29 -16.27
CA PRO A 162 2.33 -25.01 -16.61
C PRO A 162 3.51 -24.65 -15.70
N LYS A 163 4.41 -23.79 -16.19
CA LYS A 163 5.51 -23.23 -15.39
C LYS A 163 4.94 -22.52 -14.15
N GLY A 164 5.67 -22.58 -13.05
CA GLY A 164 5.24 -22.04 -11.76
C GLY A 164 4.30 -22.97 -10.99
N SER A 165 3.88 -24.11 -11.56
CA SER A 165 3.02 -25.08 -10.91
C SER A 165 3.55 -26.51 -11.06
N TYR A 166 3.05 -27.42 -10.22
CA TYR A 166 3.27 -28.86 -10.29
C TYR A 166 1.94 -29.62 -10.27
N CYS A 167 1.93 -30.81 -10.86
CA CYS A 167 0.74 -31.61 -11.06
C CYS A 167 1.04 -33.07 -10.66
N PRO A 168 0.68 -33.49 -9.43
CA PRO A 168 0.63 -34.91 -9.06
C PRO A 168 -0.41 -35.67 -9.92
N GLU A 169 -0.48 -36.99 -9.76
CA GLU A 169 -1.49 -37.80 -10.47
C GLU A 169 -2.92 -37.31 -10.21
N ALA A 170 -3.76 -37.41 -11.24
CA ALA A 170 -5.16 -36.97 -11.22
C ALA A 170 -5.40 -35.47 -10.88
N THR A 171 -4.40 -34.61 -11.14
CA THR A 171 -4.55 -33.16 -10.96
C THR A 171 -5.59 -32.59 -11.94
N VAL A 172 -6.61 -31.92 -11.40
CA VAL A 172 -7.59 -31.17 -12.19
C VAL A 172 -7.13 -29.72 -12.41
N VAL A 173 -6.61 -29.10 -11.36
CA VAL A 173 -6.14 -27.70 -11.36
C VAL A 173 -4.67 -27.70 -10.93
N PRO A 174 -3.74 -27.16 -11.75
CA PRO A 174 -2.32 -27.11 -11.41
C PRO A 174 -2.05 -26.46 -10.04
N LEU A 175 -1.22 -27.10 -9.22
CA LEU A 175 -0.87 -26.61 -7.88
C LEU A 175 0.33 -25.67 -7.98
N PRO A 176 0.28 -24.44 -7.46
CA PRO A 176 1.42 -23.53 -7.55
C PRO A 176 2.61 -24.06 -6.76
N CYS A 177 3.82 -23.82 -7.26
CA CYS A 177 5.05 -24.15 -6.56
C CYS A 177 5.09 -23.46 -5.19
N PRO A 178 5.42 -24.19 -4.10
CA PRO A 178 5.43 -23.62 -2.76
C PRO A 178 6.49 -22.50 -2.64
N PRO A 179 6.29 -21.52 -1.74
CA PRO A 179 7.30 -20.49 -1.46
C PRO A 179 8.66 -21.11 -1.16
N GLY A 180 9.73 -20.48 -1.66
CA GLY A 180 11.10 -21.00 -1.54
C GLY A 180 11.49 -22.00 -2.64
N THR A 181 10.56 -22.40 -3.52
CA THR A 181 10.87 -23.16 -4.75
C THR A 181 10.48 -22.36 -5.98
N TYR A 182 11.00 -22.73 -7.15
CA TYR A 182 10.60 -22.13 -8.43
C TYR A 182 10.24 -23.19 -9.47
N GLY A 183 9.31 -22.86 -10.36
CA GLY A 183 8.83 -23.74 -11.43
C GLY A 183 9.29 -23.26 -12.80
N GLY A 184 10.58 -23.40 -13.11
CA GLY A 184 11.17 -22.94 -14.37
C GLY A 184 10.85 -23.81 -15.61
N LYS A 185 10.28 -25.01 -15.40
CA LYS A 185 10.00 -26.02 -16.44
C LYS A 185 8.52 -26.37 -16.51
N LEU A 186 8.06 -26.82 -17.68
CA LEU A 186 6.75 -27.44 -17.85
C LEU A 186 6.78 -28.88 -17.29
N GLY A 187 5.60 -29.41 -16.96
CA GLY A 187 5.43 -30.81 -16.61
C GLY A 187 5.99 -31.21 -15.24
N LEU A 188 6.07 -30.27 -14.30
CA LEU A 188 6.53 -30.57 -12.94
C LEU A 188 5.52 -31.48 -12.22
N THR A 189 6.02 -32.48 -11.51
CA THR A 189 5.20 -33.57 -10.95
C THR A 189 4.95 -33.45 -9.46
N ASN A 190 5.79 -32.70 -8.73
CA ASN A 190 5.74 -32.62 -7.28
C ASN A 190 6.18 -31.23 -6.75
N ALA A 191 5.98 -31.02 -5.45
CA ALA A 191 6.23 -29.75 -4.76
C ALA A 191 7.71 -29.31 -4.70
N GLN A 192 8.66 -30.16 -5.12
CA GLN A 192 10.06 -29.73 -5.27
C GLN A 192 10.24 -28.83 -6.51
N CYS A 193 9.28 -28.84 -7.43
CA CYS A 193 9.28 -28.05 -8.66
C CYS A 193 10.63 -28.17 -9.41
N SER A 194 11.25 -27.05 -9.82
CA SER A 194 12.59 -27.05 -10.43
C SER A 194 13.72 -26.98 -9.40
N GLY A 195 13.40 -27.01 -8.11
CA GLY A 195 14.33 -26.92 -6.99
C GLY A 195 14.09 -25.71 -6.09
N LEU A 196 14.89 -25.65 -5.03
CA LEU A 196 14.93 -24.52 -4.10
C LEU A 196 15.38 -23.25 -4.81
N CYS A 197 14.91 -22.11 -4.30
CA CYS A 197 15.35 -20.80 -4.75
C CYS A 197 16.86 -20.65 -4.52
N PRO A 198 17.66 -20.26 -5.52
CA PRO A 198 19.11 -20.15 -5.38
C PRO A 198 19.52 -19.04 -4.39
N VAL A 199 20.73 -19.14 -3.83
CA VAL A 199 21.32 -18.09 -2.96
C VAL A 199 21.31 -16.74 -3.67
N GLY A 200 21.04 -15.67 -2.93
CA GLY A 200 20.90 -14.31 -3.48
C GLY A 200 19.57 -14.05 -4.19
N TYR A 201 18.64 -15.01 -4.22
CA TYR A 201 17.31 -14.88 -4.81
C TYR A 201 16.22 -15.37 -3.84
N TYR A 202 15.00 -14.88 -4.04
CA TYR A 202 13.81 -15.30 -3.32
C TYR A 202 12.67 -15.69 -4.27
N CYS A 203 11.83 -16.60 -3.81
CA CYS A 203 10.76 -17.20 -4.59
C CYS A 203 9.46 -17.19 -3.76
N LYS A 204 8.49 -16.39 -4.20
CA LYS A 204 7.12 -16.44 -3.66
C LYS A 204 6.36 -17.64 -4.25
N ILE A 205 5.16 -17.92 -3.75
CA ILE A 205 4.27 -18.92 -4.35
C ILE A 205 4.14 -18.74 -5.87
N GLY A 206 4.25 -19.83 -6.62
CA GLY A 206 4.09 -19.82 -8.09
C GLY A 206 5.23 -19.14 -8.88
N THR A 207 6.40 -18.92 -8.27
CA THR A 207 7.52 -18.25 -8.95
C THR A 207 8.03 -19.08 -10.13
N ILE A 208 8.07 -18.50 -11.33
CA ILE A 208 8.66 -19.13 -12.52
C ILE A 208 10.17 -18.86 -12.59
N THR A 209 10.55 -17.60 -12.37
CA THR A 209 11.94 -17.14 -12.41
C THR A 209 12.29 -16.52 -11.05
N PRO A 210 13.30 -17.05 -10.34
CA PRO A 210 13.74 -16.51 -9.05
C PRO A 210 14.00 -15.00 -9.12
N LYS A 211 13.58 -14.25 -8.09
CA LYS A 211 13.78 -12.80 -8.03
C LYS A 211 15.01 -12.47 -7.19
N PRO A 212 15.91 -11.59 -7.65
CA PRO A 212 17.11 -11.27 -6.89
C PRO A 212 16.77 -10.55 -5.59
N CYS A 213 17.60 -10.78 -4.57
CA CYS A 213 17.55 -10.03 -3.32
C CYS A 213 17.76 -8.53 -3.58
N PRO A 214 16.88 -7.66 -3.05
CA PRO A 214 16.99 -6.23 -3.26
C PRO A 214 18.27 -5.68 -2.61
N PRO A 215 18.84 -4.59 -3.16
CA PRO A 215 20.02 -3.96 -2.59
C PRO A 215 19.79 -3.58 -1.12
N GLY A 216 20.82 -3.71 -0.30
CA GLY A 216 20.76 -3.50 1.15
C GLY A 216 20.35 -4.75 1.94
N THR A 217 20.03 -5.86 1.28
CA THR A 217 19.84 -7.18 1.90
C THR A 217 20.76 -8.22 1.30
N TYR A 218 20.99 -9.34 1.99
CA TYR A 218 21.79 -10.46 1.48
C TYR A 218 21.08 -11.80 1.71
N GLY A 219 21.24 -12.73 0.76
CA GLY A 219 20.64 -14.05 0.77
C GLY A 219 21.69 -15.16 0.81
N ALA A 220 22.20 -15.49 2.00
CA ALA A 220 23.28 -16.46 2.18
C ALA A 220 22.84 -17.93 2.02
N THR A 221 21.53 -18.21 2.04
CA THR A 221 20.97 -19.56 1.97
C THR A 221 20.00 -19.73 0.81
N GLN A 222 19.78 -20.98 0.39
CA GLN A 222 18.74 -21.33 -0.58
C GLN A 222 17.35 -21.30 0.06
N GLY A 223 16.31 -21.23 -0.76
CA GLY A 223 14.92 -21.37 -0.32
C GLY A 223 14.30 -20.11 0.30
N LEU A 224 14.84 -18.93 0.03
CA LEU A 224 14.28 -17.66 0.53
C LEU A 224 12.90 -17.40 -0.09
N ILE A 225 11.96 -16.90 0.72
CA ILE A 225 10.53 -16.85 0.34
C ILE A 225 9.99 -15.42 0.16
N SER A 226 10.77 -14.40 0.49
CA SER A 226 10.33 -13.02 0.50
C SER A 226 11.40 -12.02 0.06
N SER A 227 10.96 -10.81 -0.30
CA SER A 227 11.83 -9.68 -0.62
C SER A 227 12.64 -9.16 0.58
N ALA A 228 12.37 -9.65 1.78
CA ALA A 228 13.21 -9.43 2.96
C ALA A 228 14.48 -10.33 2.94
N CYS A 229 14.63 -11.15 1.89
CA CYS A 229 15.69 -12.14 1.72
C CYS A 229 15.83 -13.08 2.90
N SER A 230 14.68 -13.62 3.28
CA SER A 230 14.51 -14.48 4.44
C SER A 230 13.54 -15.62 4.14
N SER A 231 13.81 -16.77 4.72
CA SER A 231 12.90 -17.92 4.84
C SER A 231 12.13 -17.91 6.16
N THR A 232 12.50 -17.05 7.11
CA THR A 232 11.87 -16.95 8.44
C THR A 232 10.76 -15.92 8.42
N CYS A 233 9.52 -16.38 8.31
CA CYS A 233 8.35 -15.53 8.33
C CYS A 233 7.36 -15.97 9.41
N SER A 234 6.64 -15.00 9.95
CA SER A 234 5.60 -15.18 10.96
C SER A 234 4.37 -14.40 10.56
N THR A 235 3.20 -14.94 10.86
CA THR A 235 1.92 -14.23 10.65
C THR A 235 1.67 -13.32 11.84
N VAL A 236 1.74 -12.01 11.63
CA VAL A 236 1.43 -11.00 12.65
C VAL A 236 0.14 -10.32 12.22
N ASN A 237 -0.92 -10.42 13.03
CA ASN A 237 -2.26 -9.88 12.71
C ASN A 237 -2.81 -10.34 11.33
N GLY A 238 -2.56 -11.60 10.96
CA GLY A 238 -3.01 -12.16 9.68
C GLY A 238 -2.19 -11.73 8.46
N VAL A 239 -1.13 -10.92 8.65
CA VAL A 239 -0.22 -10.51 7.58
C VAL A 239 1.09 -11.30 7.69
N LEU A 240 1.52 -11.88 6.58
CA LEU A 240 2.82 -12.56 6.51
C LEU A 240 3.95 -11.52 6.59
N SER A 241 4.68 -11.52 7.71
CA SER A 241 5.84 -10.66 7.95
C SER A 241 7.10 -11.52 8.04
N CYS A 242 8.17 -11.12 7.37
CA CYS A 242 9.42 -11.88 7.31
C CYS A 242 10.52 -11.14 8.03
N LEU A 243 11.29 -11.83 8.87
CA LEU A 243 12.44 -11.25 9.55
C LEU A 243 13.52 -10.92 8.50
N PRO A 244 13.83 -9.64 8.24
CA PRO A 244 14.72 -9.29 7.14
C PRO A 244 16.15 -9.73 7.41
N SER A 245 16.89 -9.96 6.32
CA SER A 245 18.34 -10.19 6.31
C SER A 245 19.08 -8.92 5.80
N PRO A 246 19.06 -7.82 6.58
CA PRO A 246 19.70 -6.57 6.16
C PRO A 246 21.21 -6.73 6.12
N CYS A 247 21.85 -6.00 5.21
CA CYS A 247 23.31 -5.95 5.12
C CYS A 247 23.89 -5.54 6.48
N PRO A 248 24.87 -6.27 7.04
CA PRO A 248 25.50 -5.89 8.29
C PRO A 248 26.18 -4.52 8.21
N ALA A 249 26.31 -3.82 9.34
CA ALA A 249 27.11 -2.59 9.40
C ALA A 249 28.59 -2.90 9.08
N GLY A 250 29.27 -2.00 8.37
CA GLY A 250 30.61 -2.24 7.84
C GLY A 250 30.64 -3.02 6.52
N TYR A 251 29.47 -3.33 5.94
CA TYR A 251 29.35 -4.01 4.66
C TYR A 251 28.31 -3.33 3.76
N TYR A 252 28.45 -3.52 2.45
CA TYR A 252 27.41 -3.16 1.48
C TYR A 252 26.97 -4.36 0.66
N CYS A 253 25.70 -4.35 0.28
CA CYS A 253 25.05 -5.45 -0.40
C CYS A 253 24.34 -4.93 -1.67
N PRO A 254 25.00 -4.96 -2.84
CA PRO A 254 24.34 -4.74 -4.13
C PRO A 254 23.22 -5.76 -4.42
N LEU A 255 22.56 -5.64 -5.57
CA LEU A 255 21.54 -6.59 -6.02
C LEU A 255 22.06 -8.04 -6.02
N ALA A 256 21.26 -8.99 -5.54
CA ALA A 256 21.59 -10.42 -5.50
C ALA A 256 22.85 -10.79 -4.68
N THR A 257 23.15 -10.02 -3.62
CA THR A 257 24.29 -10.32 -2.74
C THR A 257 24.08 -11.62 -1.97
N THR A 258 25.04 -12.53 -2.05
CA THR A 258 25.09 -13.79 -1.28
C THR A 258 26.00 -13.68 -0.06
N VAL A 259 27.09 -12.92 -0.19
CA VAL A 259 28.06 -12.63 0.87
C VAL A 259 28.25 -11.11 0.92
N PRO A 260 27.99 -10.44 2.06
CA PRO A 260 28.18 -9.01 2.21
C PRO A 260 29.61 -8.58 1.83
N ARG A 261 29.75 -7.45 1.14
CA ARG A 261 31.04 -6.91 0.70
C ARG A 261 31.57 -5.93 1.72
N GLU A 262 32.80 -6.08 2.16
CA GLU A 262 33.43 -5.19 3.13
C GLU A 262 33.38 -3.72 2.68
N CYS A 263 33.16 -2.84 3.64
CA CYS A 263 33.04 -1.41 3.44
C CYS A 263 33.62 -0.64 4.62
N GLY A 264 34.52 0.28 4.33
CA GLY A 264 35.11 1.20 5.30
C GLY A 264 36.44 1.71 4.79
N ALA A 265 36.53 3.02 4.55
CA ALA A 265 37.75 3.72 4.18
C ALA A 265 37.67 5.16 4.70
N VAL A 266 38.78 5.91 4.65
CA VAL A 266 38.87 7.29 5.18
C VAL A 266 37.74 8.22 4.68
N GLY A 267 37.18 7.97 3.50
CA GLY A 267 36.07 8.74 2.93
C GLY A 267 34.79 7.94 2.62
N ARG A 268 34.61 6.72 3.14
CA ARG A 268 33.42 5.88 2.84
C ARG A 268 32.98 5.05 4.03
N PHE A 269 31.67 4.98 4.27
CA PHE A 269 31.07 4.16 5.32
C PHE A 269 29.80 3.43 4.88
N CYS A 270 29.44 2.40 5.64
CA CYS A 270 28.25 1.59 5.41
C CYS A 270 27.50 1.30 6.71
N PRO A 271 26.40 2.01 6.99
CA PRO A 271 25.44 1.63 8.02
C PRO A 271 24.77 0.29 7.71
N LYS A 272 24.11 -0.32 8.70
CA LYS A 272 23.27 -1.52 8.50
C LYS A 272 22.23 -1.26 7.40
N GLY A 273 22.13 -2.18 6.44
CA GLY A 273 21.23 -2.08 5.29
C GLY A 273 21.80 -1.35 4.07
N SER A 274 23.10 -1.04 4.04
CA SER A 274 23.71 -0.33 2.92
C SER A 274 23.71 -1.14 1.63
N SER A 275 23.21 -0.54 0.54
CA SER A 275 23.26 -1.09 -0.81
C SER A 275 24.54 -0.73 -1.56
N ALA A 276 25.18 0.38 -1.18
CA ALA A 276 26.43 0.88 -1.71
C ALA A 276 27.19 1.67 -0.62
N PRO A 277 28.51 1.87 -0.77
CA PRO A 277 29.27 2.71 0.14
C PRO A 277 28.82 4.17 0.11
N THR A 278 28.50 4.72 1.28
CA THR A 278 28.15 6.14 1.44
C THR A 278 29.45 6.95 1.53
N ILE A 279 29.58 7.99 0.70
CA ILE A 279 30.75 8.89 0.72
C ILE A 279 30.64 9.81 1.94
N ALA A 280 31.71 9.91 2.73
CA ALA A 280 31.82 10.92 3.79
C ALA A 280 31.98 12.31 3.14
N THR A 281 31.15 13.26 3.54
CA THR A 281 31.17 14.64 3.03
C THR A 281 32.47 15.37 3.43
N ALA A 282 32.80 16.47 2.75
CA ALA A 282 33.98 17.27 3.08
C ALA A 282 33.91 17.80 4.53
N GLY A 283 34.95 17.54 5.33
CA GLY A 283 34.97 17.87 6.77
C GLY A 283 34.54 16.74 7.72
N TYR A 284 34.28 15.54 7.18
CA TYR A 284 33.83 14.36 7.93
C TYR A 284 34.81 13.19 7.74
N TYR A 285 35.13 12.47 8.82
CA TYR A 285 35.89 11.22 8.78
C TYR A 285 35.16 10.11 9.54
N THR A 286 35.37 8.86 9.11
CA THR A 286 34.72 7.68 9.66
C THR A 286 35.66 6.98 10.64
N THR A 287 35.26 6.80 11.90
CA THR A 287 36.05 6.05 12.89
C THR A 287 35.51 4.64 13.11
N TRP A 288 36.40 3.67 13.33
CA TRP A 288 36.06 2.35 13.83
C TRP A 288 35.93 2.42 15.37
N LYS A 289 34.72 2.36 15.93
CA LYS A 289 34.55 2.27 17.39
C LYS A 289 34.19 0.84 17.81
N ALA A 290 35.09 0.18 18.54
CA ALA A 290 34.79 -1.05 19.26
C ALA A 290 33.79 -0.75 20.40
N TYR A 291 32.64 -1.44 20.39
CA TYR A 291 31.72 -1.41 21.53
C TYR A 291 32.34 -2.18 22.70
N THR A 292 32.85 -1.48 23.72
CA THR A 292 33.14 -2.08 25.01
C THR A 292 31.85 -2.13 25.84
N GLY A 293 31.20 -3.29 25.89
CA GLY A 293 30.10 -3.52 26.84
C GLY A 293 28.96 -4.42 26.35
N SER A 294 29.26 -5.62 25.83
CA SER A 294 28.50 -6.84 26.14
C SER A 294 29.14 -8.03 25.43
N SER A 295 29.28 -9.13 26.15
CA SER A 295 29.79 -10.41 25.65
C SER A 295 28.92 -10.93 24.51
N VAL A 296 29.33 -10.65 23.26
CA VAL A 296 28.83 -11.31 22.07
C VAL A 296 30.04 -11.57 21.18
N THR A 297 30.25 -12.83 20.82
CA THR A 297 31.21 -13.25 19.80
C THR A 297 30.84 -12.59 18.47
N GLY A 298 31.60 -11.57 18.06
CA GLY A 298 31.47 -10.89 16.78
C GLY A 298 31.59 -9.38 16.92
N GLU A 299 32.66 -8.80 16.37
CA GLU A 299 32.93 -7.36 16.38
C GLU A 299 31.77 -6.57 15.79
N GLN A 300 31.04 -5.86 16.65
CA GLN A 300 30.06 -4.87 16.24
C GLN A 300 30.70 -3.48 16.42
N LEU A 301 31.26 -2.94 15.33
CA LEU A 301 31.82 -1.59 15.26
C LEU A 301 30.70 -0.59 14.91
N ALA A 302 30.53 0.46 15.70
CA ALA A 302 29.71 1.61 15.29
C ALA A 302 30.60 2.74 14.79
N LEU A 303 30.14 3.42 13.73
CA LEU A 303 30.76 4.62 13.22
C LEU A 303 30.28 5.81 14.05
N GLN A 304 31.21 6.51 14.69
CA GLN A 304 30.92 7.78 15.37
C GLN A 304 31.23 8.95 14.44
N TYR A 305 30.28 9.87 14.32
CA TYR A 305 30.31 11.09 13.53
C TYR A 305 31.04 12.20 14.31
N VAL A 306 32.11 12.78 13.75
CA VAL A 306 32.84 13.91 14.36
C VAL A 306 33.17 14.92 13.26
N GLU A 307 32.79 16.19 13.45
CA GLU A 307 32.88 17.27 12.45
C GLU A 307 34.16 18.11 12.62
N GLY A 308 34.81 18.45 11.50
CA GLY A 308 35.80 19.53 11.33
C GLY A 308 36.93 19.59 12.37
N THR A 309 38.03 18.88 12.12
CA THR A 309 39.22 18.86 12.97
C THR A 309 40.44 19.43 12.23
N TYR A 310 41.37 20.06 12.96
CA TYR A 310 42.65 20.56 12.42
C TYR A 310 43.82 19.82 13.07
N GLY A 311 44.97 19.74 12.39
CA GLY A 311 46.15 19.03 12.88
C GLY A 311 47.36 19.94 13.02
N ALA A 312 47.87 20.15 14.23
CA ALA A 312 48.99 21.06 14.49
C ALA A 312 50.35 20.67 13.85
N THR A 313 50.44 19.54 13.13
CA THR A 313 51.65 19.10 12.40
C THR A 313 51.32 18.57 11.00
N ASP A 314 52.15 18.93 10.02
CA ASP A 314 52.04 18.43 8.65
C ASP A 314 52.29 16.91 8.59
N GLY A 315 51.44 16.17 7.85
CA GLY A 315 51.62 14.73 7.59
C GLY A 315 50.94 13.77 8.56
N LEU A 316 50.07 14.22 9.46
CA LEU A 316 49.23 13.36 10.30
C LEU A 316 48.20 12.57 9.45
N SER A 317 48.39 11.25 9.34
CA SER A 317 47.52 10.34 8.59
C SER A 317 46.52 9.57 9.47
N THR A 318 46.39 9.93 10.75
CA THR A 318 45.53 9.26 11.74
C THR A 318 44.62 10.25 12.48
N ALA A 319 43.60 9.74 13.18
CA ALA A 319 42.58 10.50 13.92
C ALA A 319 43.10 11.32 15.13
N ALA A 320 44.42 11.46 15.31
CA ALA A 320 45.01 12.39 16.26
C ALA A 320 45.08 13.79 15.66
N CYS A 321 43.93 14.35 15.29
CA CYS A 321 43.81 15.79 15.11
C CYS A 321 43.90 16.47 16.49
N THR A 322 44.43 17.68 16.55
CA THR A 322 44.68 18.39 17.83
C THR A 322 43.39 18.72 18.58
N GLY A 323 42.27 18.87 17.86
CA GLY A 323 40.93 19.06 18.43
C GLY A 323 39.90 19.49 17.37
N PRO A 324 38.63 19.66 17.77
CA PRO A 324 37.61 20.26 16.90
C PRO A 324 37.96 21.71 16.57
N CYS A 325 37.60 22.16 15.36
CA CYS A 325 37.80 23.55 14.93
C CYS A 325 37.09 24.51 15.90
N PRO A 326 37.77 25.50 16.50
CA PRO A 326 37.15 26.40 17.46
C PRO A 326 35.98 27.20 16.86
N ALA A 327 34.97 27.51 17.68
CA ALA A 327 33.86 28.35 17.23
C ALA A 327 34.38 29.71 16.73
N GLY A 328 33.84 30.17 15.60
CA GLY A 328 34.30 31.37 14.91
C GLY A 328 35.37 31.12 13.84
N PHE A 329 35.81 29.87 13.66
CA PHE A 329 36.74 29.45 12.62
C PHE A 329 36.17 28.28 11.80
N TYR A 330 36.68 28.08 10.59
CA TYR A 330 36.36 26.92 9.77
C TYR A 330 37.63 26.19 9.33
N CYS A 331 37.63 24.86 9.33
CA CYS A 331 38.84 24.08 9.07
C CYS A 331 38.61 23.14 7.87
N PRO A 332 38.93 23.57 6.62
CA PRO A 332 38.89 22.69 5.46
C PRO A 332 39.94 21.56 5.54
N ILE A 333 39.85 20.56 4.67
CA ILE A 333 40.79 19.42 4.65
C ILE A 333 42.22 19.94 4.48
N GLY A 334 43.14 19.45 5.34
CA GLY A 334 44.55 19.84 5.32
C GLY A 334 44.89 21.08 6.16
N THR A 335 43.93 21.60 6.92
CA THR A 335 44.19 22.75 7.81
C THR A 335 45.11 22.35 8.97
N ALA A 336 46.29 22.94 9.01
CA ALA A 336 47.23 22.76 10.12
C ALA A 336 47.05 23.81 11.23
N ASP A 337 46.60 25.01 10.86
CA ASP A 337 46.38 26.15 11.76
C ASP A 337 45.00 26.74 11.50
N TYR A 338 44.09 26.56 12.47
CA TYR A 338 42.71 27.05 12.37
C TYR A 338 42.64 28.59 12.28
N SER A 339 43.65 29.31 12.80
CA SER A 339 43.62 30.77 12.88
C SER A 339 43.64 31.46 11.51
N GLN A 340 44.08 30.73 10.46
CA GLN A 340 44.10 31.19 9.07
C GLN A 340 42.71 31.25 8.43
N HIS A 341 41.69 30.69 9.07
CA HIS A 341 40.34 30.57 8.52
C HIS A 341 39.26 31.16 9.46
N PRO A 342 39.31 32.47 9.74
CA PRO A 342 38.33 33.12 10.61
C PRO A 342 37.00 33.37 9.87
N CYS A 343 35.89 33.19 10.58
CA CYS A 343 34.54 33.50 10.09
C CYS A 343 34.12 34.89 10.54
N THR A 344 34.29 35.87 9.65
CA THR A 344 34.10 37.31 9.97
C THR A 344 32.96 37.97 9.18
N LEU A 345 32.51 37.36 8.08
CA LEU A 345 31.48 37.93 7.20
C LEU A 345 30.12 37.92 7.87
N ARG A 346 29.37 39.04 7.78
CA ARG A 346 28.02 39.18 8.36
C ARG A 346 27.02 38.16 7.85
N THR A 347 27.26 37.66 6.64
CA THR A 347 26.44 36.68 5.93
C THR A 347 26.78 35.23 6.28
N SER A 348 27.73 34.98 7.19
CA SER A 348 28.10 33.61 7.60
C SER A 348 28.50 33.52 9.08
N PHE A 349 28.41 32.33 9.65
CA PHE A 349 28.89 32.01 10.99
C PHE A 349 29.49 30.61 11.03
N CYS A 350 30.29 30.34 12.07
CA CYS A 350 30.96 29.05 12.26
C CYS A 350 30.81 28.59 13.70
N ARG A 351 30.00 27.55 13.92
CA ARG A 351 29.93 26.84 15.20
C ARG A 351 31.20 26.01 15.39
N GLN A 352 31.43 25.51 16.60
CA GLN A 352 32.54 24.62 16.86
C GLN A 352 32.48 23.38 15.94
N GLY A 353 33.60 23.00 15.32
CA GLY A 353 33.68 21.89 14.37
C GLY A 353 33.33 22.24 12.92
N SER A 354 33.15 23.52 12.58
CA SER A 354 32.83 23.91 11.20
C SER A 354 34.00 23.62 10.25
N SER A 355 33.74 22.96 9.12
CA SER A 355 34.72 22.77 8.05
C SER A 355 34.61 23.83 6.93
N VAL A 356 33.47 24.51 6.88
CA VAL A 356 33.16 25.63 5.96
C VAL A 356 32.25 26.65 6.68
N PRO A 357 32.22 27.93 6.27
CA PRO A 357 31.30 28.90 6.82
C PRO A 357 29.84 28.59 6.47
N THR A 358 28.97 28.56 7.48
CA THR A 358 27.53 28.39 7.29
C THR A 358 26.91 29.72 6.92
N ALA A 359 26.14 29.76 5.82
CA ALA A 359 25.42 30.97 5.42
C ALA A 359 24.30 31.30 6.41
N VAL A 360 24.06 32.58 6.65
CA VAL A 360 22.94 33.04 7.48
C VAL A 360 21.66 32.98 6.68
N ASP A 361 20.65 32.27 7.19
CA ASP A 361 19.35 32.16 6.56
C ASP A 361 18.60 33.50 6.56
N ILE A 362 17.66 33.67 5.61
CA ILE A 362 16.79 34.85 5.58
C ILE A 362 15.98 34.95 6.88
N GLY A 363 15.89 36.16 7.44
CA GLY A 363 15.22 36.37 8.72
C GLY A 363 16.09 36.05 9.94
N TYR A 364 17.36 35.72 9.73
CA TYR A 364 18.38 35.56 10.77
C TYR A 364 19.49 36.60 10.62
N PHE A 365 20.16 36.92 11.73
CA PHE A 365 21.35 37.75 11.75
C PHE A 365 22.42 37.12 12.64
N THR A 366 23.66 37.58 12.48
CA THR A 366 24.77 37.13 13.33
C THR A 366 25.35 38.32 14.08
N MET A 367 25.87 38.07 15.27
CA MET A 367 26.65 39.05 16.03
C MET A 367 28.11 38.64 16.03
N ALA A 368 28.99 39.63 15.85
CA ALA A 368 30.41 39.39 16.01
C ALA A 368 30.76 39.41 17.50
N THR A 369 31.63 38.50 17.93
CA THR A 369 32.26 38.55 19.25
C THR A 369 33.20 39.76 19.34
N GLN A 370 33.76 40.02 20.53
CA GLN A 370 34.79 41.06 20.71
C GLN A 370 36.00 40.87 19.78
N ALA A 371 36.29 39.64 19.37
CA ALA A 371 37.36 39.30 18.42
C ALA A 371 36.95 39.44 16.94
N GLY A 372 35.74 39.93 16.64
CA GLY A 372 35.24 40.06 15.26
C GLY A 372 34.75 38.76 14.62
N LEU A 373 34.71 37.66 15.38
CA LEU A 373 34.33 36.33 14.90
C LEU A 373 32.83 36.09 15.04
N ARG A 374 32.23 35.34 14.12
CA ARG A 374 30.80 35.02 14.10
C ARG A 374 30.62 33.54 14.38
N THR A 375 30.12 33.21 15.55
CA THR A 375 30.04 31.83 16.06
C THR A 375 28.67 31.19 15.87
N ASP A 376 27.62 32.00 15.78
CA ASP A 376 26.24 31.55 15.69
C ASP A 376 25.35 32.62 15.05
N ASP A 377 24.14 32.22 14.66
CA ASP A 377 23.08 33.08 14.16
C ASP A 377 21.90 33.18 15.13
N THR A 378 21.03 34.15 14.90
CA THR A 378 19.88 34.45 15.76
C THR A 378 18.72 34.90 14.89
N ILE A 379 17.53 34.34 15.13
CA ILE A 379 16.32 34.76 14.43
C ILE A 379 16.03 36.23 14.75
N CYS A 380 15.60 37.00 13.75
CA CYS A 380 15.22 38.39 13.97
C CYS A 380 14.08 38.49 14.99
N PRO A 381 14.26 39.20 16.12
CA PRO A 381 13.18 39.35 17.09
C PRO A 381 12.07 40.27 16.57
N PRO A 382 10.86 40.22 17.16
CA PRO A 382 9.80 41.19 16.91
C PRO A 382 10.31 42.63 16.99
N GLY A 383 9.75 43.50 16.15
CA GLY A 383 10.18 44.89 15.99
C GLY A 383 11.40 45.07 15.09
N SER A 384 11.95 43.99 14.53
CA SER A 384 13.09 44.06 13.61
C SER A 384 12.93 43.10 12.42
N PHE A 385 13.66 43.39 11.34
CA PHE A 385 13.78 42.54 10.16
C PHE A 385 15.24 42.32 9.82
N CYS A 386 15.56 41.16 9.26
CA CYS A 386 16.93 40.71 9.02
C CYS A 386 17.12 40.43 7.54
N VAL A 387 18.11 41.09 6.95
CA VAL A 387 18.54 40.89 5.56
C VAL A 387 20.05 40.81 5.50
N SER A 388 20.58 39.86 4.72
CA SER A 388 22.02 39.65 4.54
C SER A 388 22.79 39.49 5.87
N GLY A 389 22.18 38.81 6.85
CA GLY A 389 22.78 38.55 8.16
C GLY A 389 22.89 39.76 9.09
N VAL A 390 22.18 40.86 8.78
CA VAL A 390 22.16 42.10 9.58
C VAL A 390 20.74 42.39 10.06
N GLN A 391 20.61 42.75 11.34
CA GLN A 391 19.36 43.17 11.95
C GLN A 391 19.09 44.67 11.73
N TYR A 392 17.86 44.99 11.34
CA TYR A 392 17.36 46.35 11.19
C TYR A 392 16.07 46.53 12.00
N LEU A 393 15.96 47.62 12.75
CA LEU A 393 14.70 47.97 13.40
C LEU A 393 13.64 48.35 12.36
N CYS A 394 12.39 47.92 12.60
CA CYS A 394 11.26 48.34 11.79
C CYS A 394 11.20 49.87 11.70
N PRO A 395 11.10 50.45 10.50
CA PRO A 395 11.08 51.90 10.33
C PRO A 395 9.82 52.54 10.94
N GLU A 396 9.88 53.84 11.19
CA GLU A 396 8.77 54.61 11.75
C GLU A 396 7.50 54.48 10.89
N GLY A 397 6.37 54.31 11.56
CA GLY A 397 5.08 54.05 10.92
C GLY A 397 4.83 52.59 10.54
N THR A 398 5.74 51.67 10.86
CA THR A 398 5.56 50.21 10.71
C THR A 398 5.82 49.49 12.03
N TYR A 399 5.31 48.25 12.14
CA TYR A 399 5.54 47.40 13.32
C TYR A 399 5.91 45.98 12.92
N GLY A 400 6.65 45.27 13.78
CA GLY A 400 6.99 43.86 13.62
C GLY A 400 6.42 43.00 14.74
N ALA A 401 5.29 42.34 14.51
CA ALA A 401 4.62 41.52 15.52
C ALA A 401 5.22 40.12 15.69
N THR A 402 5.95 39.63 14.69
CA THR A 402 6.51 38.28 14.66
C THR A 402 8.04 38.33 14.54
N SER A 403 8.69 37.24 14.94
CA SER A 403 10.11 37.01 14.66
C SER A 403 10.33 36.62 13.19
N GLY A 404 11.58 36.71 12.72
CA GLY A 404 12.00 36.23 11.40
C GLY A 404 11.60 37.12 10.22
N LEU A 405 11.23 38.39 10.46
CA LEU A 405 10.87 39.31 9.38
C LEU A 405 12.07 39.59 8.47
N THR A 406 11.81 39.76 7.17
CA THR A 406 12.85 39.87 6.12
C THR A 406 12.76 41.16 5.30
N SER A 407 11.85 42.07 5.65
CA SER A 407 11.56 43.27 4.86
C SER A 407 11.34 44.48 5.76
N ASN A 408 11.66 45.67 5.23
CA ASN A 408 11.41 46.95 5.87
C ASN A 408 9.92 47.31 5.99
N THR A 409 9.03 46.54 5.34
CA THR A 409 7.58 46.62 5.54
C THR A 409 7.14 45.97 6.86
N CYS A 410 8.03 45.20 7.49
CA CYS A 410 7.79 44.43 8.70
C CYS A 410 6.46 43.64 8.63
N SER A 411 5.67 43.62 9.70
CA SER A 411 4.34 43.00 9.71
C SER A 411 3.26 43.88 9.09
N GLY A 412 3.53 45.17 8.89
CA GLY A 412 2.58 46.11 8.30
C GLY A 412 2.74 47.54 8.82
N LYS A 413 1.86 48.42 8.34
CA LYS A 413 1.76 49.82 8.78
C LYS A 413 1.10 49.90 10.15
N CYS A 414 1.46 50.92 10.92
CA CYS A 414 0.78 51.26 12.16
C CYS A 414 -0.71 51.48 11.91
N GLN A 415 -1.55 51.16 12.89
CA GLN A 415 -2.98 51.43 12.80
C GLN A 415 -3.22 52.95 12.88
N ASP A 416 -4.20 53.44 12.11
CA ASP A 416 -4.62 54.84 12.20
C ASP A 416 -5.05 55.19 13.65
N GLY A 417 -4.69 56.39 14.08
CA GLY A 417 -4.79 56.84 15.47
C GLY A 417 -3.60 56.47 16.36
N TYR A 418 -2.68 55.64 15.88
CA TYR A 418 -1.47 55.27 16.62
C TYR A 418 -0.23 55.77 15.89
N ILE A 419 0.89 55.85 16.62
CA ILE A 419 2.22 56.01 16.08
C ILE A 419 3.07 54.81 16.47
N CYS A 420 3.99 54.46 15.57
CA CYS A 420 4.91 53.35 15.70
C CYS A 420 6.33 53.91 15.54
N PRO A 421 7.02 54.25 16.66
CA PRO A 421 8.45 54.56 16.64
C PRO A 421 9.29 53.40 16.08
N ARG A 422 10.55 53.66 15.73
CA ARG A 422 11.44 52.60 15.22
C ARG A 422 11.50 51.42 16.20
N GLY A 423 11.32 50.22 15.69
CA GLY A 423 11.34 49.00 16.53
C GLY A 423 9.99 48.62 17.16
N SER A 424 8.89 49.26 16.78
CA SER A 424 7.56 48.93 17.32
C SER A 424 7.17 47.48 17.06
N ILE A 425 6.56 46.83 18.05
CA ILE A 425 6.14 45.43 17.99
C ILE A 425 4.63 45.26 17.77
N SER A 426 3.88 46.36 17.84
CA SER A 426 2.43 46.37 17.73
C SER A 426 1.93 47.47 16.81
N ALA A 427 0.88 47.20 16.05
CA ALA A 427 0.17 48.21 15.24
C ALA A 427 -0.43 49.34 16.10
N LYS A 428 -0.61 49.08 17.40
CA LYS A 428 -1.17 49.99 18.40
C LYS A 428 -0.12 50.41 19.45
N GLN A 429 1.15 50.49 19.06
CA GLN A 429 2.26 50.71 20.00
C GLN A 429 2.09 51.96 20.88
N SER A 430 1.67 53.08 20.30
CA SER A 430 1.51 54.34 21.02
C SER A 430 0.31 55.11 20.47
N PRO A 431 -0.79 55.27 21.24
CA PRO A 431 -1.94 56.03 20.79
C PRO A 431 -1.62 57.53 20.71
N CYS A 432 -2.19 58.22 19.74
CA CYS A 432 -2.16 59.68 19.74
C CYS A 432 -3.00 60.22 20.91
N PRO A 433 -2.49 61.21 21.68
CA PRO A 433 -3.26 61.81 22.76
C PRO A 433 -4.51 62.52 22.22
N ALA A 434 -5.52 62.71 23.07
CA ALA A 434 -6.72 63.45 22.71
C ALA A 434 -6.37 64.85 22.18
N GLY A 435 -7.10 65.31 21.16
CA GLY A 435 -6.79 66.51 20.40
C GLY A 435 -5.78 66.31 19.27
N SER A 436 -5.32 65.08 19.05
CA SER A 436 -4.43 64.74 17.93
C SER A 436 -4.85 63.47 17.21
N TYR A 437 -4.43 63.32 15.96
CA TYR A 437 -4.75 62.20 15.09
C TYR A 437 -3.50 61.70 14.34
N SER A 438 -3.55 60.49 13.78
CA SER A 438 -2.49 59.93 12.92
C SER A 438 -3.08 59.06 11.82
N ARG A 439 -2.64 59.25 10.57
CA ARG A 439 -3.00 58.41 9.40
C ARG A 439 -1.83 57.63 8.78
N ASN A 440 -0.61 57.93 9.22
CA ASN A 440 0.61 57.34 8.65
C ASN A 440 1.48 56.66 9.71
N GLY A 441 1.05 56.65 10.97
CA GLY A 441 1.78 55.98 12.04
C GLY A 441 3.10 56.65 12.46
N LYS A 442 3.45 57.80 11.89
CA LYS A 442 4.77 58.44 12.10
C LYS A 442 4.78 59.47 13.21
N PHE A 443 3.79 60.36 13.23
CA PHE A 443 3.65 61.42 14.21
C PHE A 443 2.17 61.75 14.42
N CYS A 444 1.85 62.30 15.59
CA CYS A 444 0.51 62.80 15.87
C CYS A 444 0.40 64.25 15.41
N ALA A 445 -0.58 64.52 14.54
CA ALA A 445 -0.91 65.85 14.07
C ALA A 445 -2.11 66.41 14.86
N PRO A 446 -2.18 67.72 15.11
CA PRO A 446 -3.32 68.30 15.82
C PRO A 446 -4.61 68.14 15.01
N CYS A 447 -5.73 67.90 15.70
CA CYS A 447 -7.08 67.83 15.13
C CYS A 447 -7.42 69.15 14.39
N SER A 448 -8.20 69.07 13.30
CA SER A 448 -8.52 70.26 12.48
C SER A 448 -9.33 71.29 13.27
N PRO A 449 -9.18 72.59 13.00
CA PRO A 449 -10.03 73.62 13.60
C PRO A 449 -11.51 73.33 13.34
N GLY A 450 -12.37 73.56 14.34
CA GLY A 450 -13.81 73.28 14.26
C GLY A 450 -14.17 71.82 14.58
N TYR A 451 -13.18 71.00 14.90
CA TYR A 451 -13.33 69.59 15.29
C TYR A 451 -12.51 69.29 16.54
N TRP A 452 -12.92 68.26 17.28
CA TRP A 452 -12.15 67.68 18.37
C TRP A 452 -11.97 66.17 18.18
N CYS A 453 -10.89 65.65 18.76
CA CYS A 453 -10.46 64.26 18.54
C CYS A 453 -10.27 63.54 19.89
N ASP A 454 -10.74 62.30 19.98
CA ASP A 454 -10.48 61.40 21.11
C ASP A 454 -9.02 60.91 21.12
N VAL A 455 -8.64 60.19 22.19
CA VAL A 455 -7.40 59.40 22.17
C VAL A 455 -7.46 58.38 21.03
N ALA A 456 -6.35 58.22 20.34
CA ALA A 456 -6.18 57.33 19.19
C ALA A 456 -7.11 57.63 17.99
N SER A 457 -7.31 58.91 17.68
CA SER A 457 -8.15 59.33 16.56
C SER A 457 -7.51 59.08 15.18
N PRO A 458 -8.18 58.39 14.24
CA PRO A 458 -7.69 58.21 12.87
C PRO A 458 -8.03 59.40 11.95
N ASP A 459 -8.94 60.29 12.39
CA ASP A 459 -9.56 61.30 11.54
C ASP A 459 -9.34 62.71 12.13
N PRO A 460 -8.73 63.65 11.39
CA PRO A 460 -8.62 65.04 11.84
C PRO A 460 -9.96 65.76 12.06
N GLN A 461 -11.08 65.18 11.61
CA GLN A 461 -12.42 65.74 11.68
C GLN A 461 -13.40 64.83 12.43
N GLN A 462 -12.89 64.03 13.37
CA GLN A 462 -13.66 62.98 14.07
C GLN A 462 -14.98 63.48 14.67
N HIS A 463 -14.94 64.55 15.48
CA HIS A 463 -16.13 65.12 16.09
C HIS A 463 -16.24 66.60 15.77
N ALA A 464 -17.30 66.99 15.08
CA ALA A 464 -17.59 68.40 14.81
C ALA A 464 -17.97 69.12 16.11
N CYS A 465 -17.48 70.34 16.28
CA CYS A 465 -17.82 71.17 17.45
C CYS A 465 -19.17 71.82 17.22
N GLY A 466 -20.20 71.15 17.74
CA GLY A 466 -21.60 71.43 17.48
C GLY A 466 -22.10 72.75 18.07
N ALA A 467 -23.06 73.34 17.34
CA ALA A 467 -23.91 74.51 17.63
C ALA A 467 -23.26 75.76 18.24
N ASP A 468 -24.06 76.82 18.30
CA ASP A 468 -23.63 78.20 18.59
C ASP A 468 -22.99 78.42 19.99
N ASN A 469 -22.99 77.42 20.87
CA ASN A 469 -22.49 77.48 22.24
C ASN A 469 -21.13 76.81 22.48
N ALA A 470 -20.50 76.23 21.45
CA ALA A 470 -19.18 75.62 21.58
C ALA A 470 -18.26 75.94 20.40
N TYR A 471 -16.95 75.92 20.64
CA TYR A 471 -15.94 76.10 19.61
C TYR A 471 -14.71 75.22 19.86
N CYS A 472 -13.92 74.98 18.81
CA CYS A 472 -12.72 74.17 18.87
C CYS A 472 -11.56 74.80 18.09
N PRO A 473 -10.56 75.35 18.79
CA PRO A 473 -9.29 75.71 18.16
C PRO A 473 -8.54 74.47 17.64
N LEU A 474 -7.47 74.69 16.88
CA LEU A 474 -6.57 73.65 16.39
C LEU A 474 -6.10 72.76 17.56
N GLY A 475 -6.23 71.43 17.40
CA GLY A 475 -5.77 70.48 18.41
C GLY A 475 -6.70 70.28 19.63
N SER A 476 -7.98 70.61 19.51
CA SER A 476 -8.94 70.46 20.62
C SER A 476 -9.21 69.00 20.98
N SER A 477 -9.10 68.66 22.26
CA SER A 477 -9.42 67.33 22.82
C SER A 477 -10.89 67.18 23.23
N SER A 478 -11.63 68.27 23.28
CA SER A 478 -13.07 68.34 23.57
C SER A 478 -13.62 69.68 23.09
N ALA A 479 -14.94 69.76 22.92
CA ALA A 479 -15.63 71.02 22.62
C ALA A 479 -15.50 72.01 23.79
N GLN A 480 -15.00 73.22 23.52
CA GLN A 480 -14.88 74.28 24.53
C GLN A 480 -16.17 75.10 24.57
N PRO A 481 -16.74 75.39 25.75
CA PRO A 481 -17.91 76.26 25.85
C PRO A 481 -17.53 77.69 25.45
N VAL A 482 -18.44 78.38 24.75
CA VAL A 482 -18.35 79.82 24.52
C VAL A 482 -18.59 80.54 25.85
N LEU A 483 -17.74 81.53 26.16
CA LEU A 483 -17.86 82.31 27.40
C LEU A 483 -19.00 83.33 27.30
N ASP A 484 -19.58 83.68 28.44
CA ASP A 484 -20.60 84.73 28.51
C ASP A 484 -20.08 86.05 27.91
N GLY A 485 -20.88 86.67 27.03
CA GLY A 485 -20.51 87.88 26.29
C GLY A 485 -19.72 87.62 25.00
N TYR A 486 -19.47 86.37 24.63
CA TYR A 486 -18.85 85.96 23.38
C TYR A 486 -19.82 85.13 22.53
N PHE A 487 -19.52 84.99 21.23
CA PHE A 487 -20.23 84.10 20.31
C PHE A 487 -19.28 83.22 19.50
N ALA A 488 -19.74 82.03 19.12
CA ALA A 488 -18.95 81.08 18.32
C ALA A 488 -18.72 81.59 16.88
N VAL A 489 -17.48 81.49 16.40
CA VAL A 489 -17.04 81.93 15.06
C VAL A 489 -16.54 80.72 14.27
N GLY A 490 -17.08 80.51 13.06
CA GLY A 490 -16.69 79.40 12.18
C GLY A 490 -17.16 79.59 10.75
N GLN A 491 -16.61 78.81 9.81
CA GLN A 491 -16.98 78.90 8.39
C GLN A 491 -18.26 78.12 8.01
N ARG A 492 -18.71 77.18 8.86
CA ARG A 492 -19.94 76.38 8.66
C ARG A 492 -20.75 76.32 9.96
N LEU A 493 -22.03 75.95 9.85
CA LEU A 493 -23.03 75.95 10.93
C LEU A 493 -22.72 75.06 12.15
N ASN A 494 -21.72 74.20 12.06
CA ASN A 494 -21.40 73.18 13.06
C ASN A 494 -19.89 72.95 13.22
N THR A 495 -19.05 73.89 12.78
CA THR A 495 -17.58 73.78 12.86
C THR A 495 -16.99 75.12 13.30
N HIS A 496 -17.33 75.54 14.52
CA HIS A 496 -16.84 76.79 15.09
C HIS A 496 -15.40 76.64 15.59
N THR A 497 -14.51 77.53 15.17
CA THR A 497 -13.05 77.44 15.38
C THR A 497 -12.55 78.32 16.52
N SER A 498 -13.30 79.36 16.88
CA SER A 498 -12.94 80.35 17.89
C SER A 498 -14.19 81.02 18.46
N GLN A 499 -14.03 81.89 19.45
CA GLN A 499 -15.10 82.78 19.93
C GLN A 499 -14.71 84.24 19.69
N ALA A 500 -15.69 85.12 19.48
CA ALA A 500 -15.50 86.56 19.35
C ALA A 500 -16.40 87.35 20.29
N LEU A 501 -15.94 88.50 20.76
CA LEU A 501 -16.67 89.35 21.70
C LEU A 501 -17.92 89.93 21.02
N CYS A 502 -19.07 89.89 21.72
CA CYS A 502 -20.27 90.57 21.26
C CYS A 502 -20.06 92.10 21.36
N ILE A 503 -20.12 92.79 20.22
CA ILE A 503 -19.90 94.25 20.16
C ILE A 503 -21.07 95.01 20.77
N LEU A 504 -20.77 95.89 21.73
CA LEU A 504 -21.73 96.84 22.30
C LEU A 504 -22.04 97.92 21.25
N ARG A 505 -23.26 97.96 20.73
CA ARG A 505 -23.79 99.17 20.08
C ARG A 505 -24.56 99.98 21.12
N ASN A 506 -24.16 101.24 21.27
CA ASN A 506 -24.67 102.26 22.19
C ASN A 506 -26.14 102.09 22.64
N ALA A 507 -26.33 101.38 23.75
CA ALA A 507 -27.45 101.46 24.68
C ALA A 507 -27.01 100.82 26.03
N PRO A 508 -27.50 101.30 27.19
CA PRO A 508 -26.99 100.86 28.47
C PRO A 508 -27.47 99.42 28.76
N HIS A 509 -26.49 98.54 28.96
CA HIS A 509 -26.61 97.17 29.49
C HIS A 509 -27.36 96.15 28.61
N LEU A 510 -26.69 95.57 27.60
CA LEU A 510 -26.60 94.13 27.29
C LEU A 510 -25.83 93.90 25.98
N PRO A 511 -24.91 92.90 25.90
CA PRO A 511 -24.16 92.58 24.67
C PRO A 511 -25.05 91.99 23.57
N GLN A 512 -25.18 92.64 22.41
CA GLN A 512 -25.99 92.14 21.30
C GLN A 512 -25.21 91.16 20.42
N CYS A 513 -25.37 89.86 20.67
CA CYS A 513 -24.84 88.80 19.81
C CYS A 513 -25.75 88.55 18.56
N PRO A 514 -25.21 88.10 17.41
CA PRO A 514 -25.98 87.78 16.20
C PRO A 514 -27.13 86.79 16.46
N THR A 515 -28.25 86.86 15.74
CA THR A 515 -29.47 86.05 16.01
C THR A 515 -29.30 84.52 15.94
N ARG A 516 -28.17 84.03 15.42
CA ARG A 516 -27.74 82.62 15.47
C ARG A 516 -26.59 82.42 16.45
N THR A 517 -26.69 82.99 17.65
CA THR A 517 -25.70 82.78 18.70
C THR A 517 -26.43 82.54 20.01
N THR A 518 -26.20 81.39 20.65
CA THR A 518 -26.77 81.07 21.97
C THR A 518 -25.90 81.68 23.08
N GLY A 519 -25.82 83.00 23.09
CA GLY A 519 -25.57 83.79 24.28
C GLY A 519 -26.87 84.53 24.61
N VAL A 520 -27.37 84.39 25.84
CA VAL A 520 -28.72 84.81 26.25
C VAL A 520 -28.95 86.30 25.97
N ASN A 521 -29.69 86.60 24.90
CA ASN A 521 -30.32 87.91 24.70
C ASN A 521 -31.77 87.87 25.20
N GLY A 522 -31.92 87.84 26.54
CA GLY A 522 -33.03 88.33 27.38
C GLY A 522 -34.48 87.88 27.13
N ASN A 523 -35.12 87.26 28.14
CA ASN A 523 -36.22 87.83 28.96
C ASN A 523 -37.14 86.73 29.57
N LEU A 524 -36.96 86.43 30.86
CA LEU A 524 -37.96 86.24 31.93
C LEU A 524 -37.28 85.81 33.23
#